data_AF-A0A5J5BPL9-F1
#
_entry.id   AF-A0A5J5BPL9-F1
#
_cell.length_a   1.000
_cell.length_b   1.000
_cell.length_c   1.000
_cell.angle_alpha   90.00
_cell.angle_beta   90.00
_cell.angle_gamma   90.00
#
_symmetry.space_group_name_H-M   'P 1'
#
loop_
_entity.id
_entity.type
_entity.pdbx_description
1 polymer ?
#
loop_
_entity_poly.entity_id
_entity_poly.type
_entity_poly.pdbx_seq_one_letter_code
_entity_poly.pdbx_strand_id
1 'polypeptide(L)'
;MRSSQHKTEAFLSLNPFGQVPAFEDGDWKLFESRAITQYIAHGYTEKGNKLISHDTKKMAIISVWMEVEAHQFDPAASKLTWEHGNR
;
A
#
# COMPACT_ATOMS: atom_id res chain seq x y z
N MET A 1 1.82 10.34 14.25
CA MET A 1 1.09 9.21 14.89
C MET A 1 1.06 9.42 16.39
N ARG A 2 -0.13 9.50 17.02
CA ARG A 2 -0.28 10.04 18.39
C ARG A 2 -0.16 9.03 19.56
N SER A 3 -0.19 7.71 19.31
CA SER A 3 -0.28 6.71 20.40
C SER A 3 0.66 5.51 20.28
N SER A 4 1.60 5.49 19.33
CA SER A 4 2.56 4.39 19.09
C SER A 4 1.95 2.97 19.04
N GLN A 5 0.65 2.84 18.80
CA GLN A 5 -0.04 1.55 18.75
C GLN A 5 0.55 0.58 17.72
N HIS A 6 1.11 1.13 16.63
CA HIS A 6 1.81 0.37 15.59
C HIS A 6 3.13 -0.28 16.06
N LYS A 7 3.57 -0.02 17.30
CA LYS A 7 4.72 -0.68 17.93
C LYS A 7 4.32 -1.70 18.99
N THR A 8 3.02 -1.91 19.24
CA THR A 8 2.55 -2.94 20.16
C THR A 8 2.73 -4.34 19.56
N GLU A 9 2.91 -5.35 20.39
CA GLU A 9 3.09 -6.74 19.94
C GLU A 9 1.91 -7.25 19.12
N ALA A 10 0.69 -6.85 19.48
CA ALA A 10 -0.51 -7.12 18.69
C ALA A 10 -0.38 -6.61 17.24
N PHE A 11 0.07 -5.37 17.04
CA PHE A 11 0.25 -4.82 15.69
C PHE A 11 1.47 -5.40 14.97
N LEU A 12 2.56 -5.68 15.68
CA LEU A 12 3.76 -6.29 15.10
C LEU A 12 3.47 -7.71 14.57
N SER A 13 2.46 -8.40 15.12
CA SER A 13 1.97 -9.66 14.55
C SER A 13 1.31 -9.51 13.17
N LEU A 14 0.94 -8.28 12.78
CA LEU A 14 0.34 -7.96 11.48
C LEU A 14 1.36 -7.38 10.51
N ASN A 15 2.20 -6.45 10.98
CA ASN A 15 3.31 -5.89 10.23
C ASN A 15 4.58 -5.88 11.11
N PRO A 16 5.57 -6.75 10.83
CA PRO A 16 6.76 -6.89 11.66
C PRO A 16 7.64 -5.62 11.68
N PHE A 17 7.48 -4.70 10.72
CA PHE A 17 8.19 -3.43 10.69
C PHE A 17 7.54 -2.36 11.58
N GLY A 18 6.35 -2.63 12.10
CA GLY A 18 5.56 -1.67 12.87
C GLY A 18 5.34 -0.40 12.07
N GLN A 19 4.91 -0.54 10.82
CA GLN A 19 4.52 0.54 9.93
C GLN A 19 3.06 0.37 9.56
N VAL A 20 2.38 1.46 9.23
CA VAL A 20 1.03 1.40 8.66
C VAL A 20 1.15 1.60 7.14
N PRO A 21 0.28 0.98 6.32
CA PRO A 21 -0.86 0.15 6.72
C PRO A 21 -0.51 -1.33 7.01
N ALA A 22 -1.43 -2.01 7.69
CA ALA A 22 -1.58 -3.46 7.76
C ALA A 22 -3.04 -3.80 7.43
N PHE A 23 -3.30 -4.99 6.90
CA PHE A 23 -4.60 -5.43 6.38
C PHE A 23 -4.90 -6.86 6.81
N GLU A 24 -6.18 -7.13 7.09
CA GLU A 24 -6.69 -8.46 7.41
C GLU A 24 -7.98 -8.72 6.62
N ASP A 25 -8.09 -9.91 6.01
CA ASP A 25 -9.32 -10.43 5.38
C ASP A 25 -9.53 -11.88 5.87
N GLY A 26 -10.37 -12.04 6.89
CA GLY A 26 -10.50 -13.30 7.63
C GLY A 26 -9.19 -13.71 8.31
N ASP A 27 -8.68 -14.90 8.00
CA ASP A 27 -7.41 -15.41 8.53
C ASP A 27 -6.17 -14.93 7.77
N TRP A 28 -6.36 -14.20 6.66
CA TRP A 28 -5.27 -13.72 5.83
C TRP A 28 -4.80 -12.34 6.26
N LYS A 29 -3.48 -12.18 6.44
CA LYS A 29 -2.84 -10.95 6.87
C LYS A 29 -1.86 -10.47 5.82
N LEU A 30 -1.86 -9.16 5.55
CA LEU A 30 -0.96 -8.52 4.60
C LEU A 30 -0.52 -7.14 5.09
N PHE A 31 0.71 -6.75 4.73
CA PHE A 31 1.23 -5.39 4.88
C PHE A 31 1.83 -4.94 3.54
N GLU A 32 2.36 -3.71 3.47
CA GLU A 32 2.69 -2.97 2.23
C GLU A 32 1.45 -2.43 1.50
N SER A 33 1.33 -1.09 1.47
CA SER A 33 0.17 -0.40 0.89
C SER A 33 -0.09 -0.77 -0.57
N ARG A 34 0.97 -0.91 -1.38
CA ARG A 34 0.90 -1.24 -2.81
C ARG A 34 0.43 -2.69 -3.01
N ALA A 35 0.91 -3.63 -2.20
CA ALA A 35 0.47 -5.03 -2.24
C ALA A 35 -1.00 -5.17 -1.81
N ILE A 36 -1.40 -4.48 -0.74
CA ILE A 36 -2.80 -4.45 -0.27
C ILE A 36 -3.72 -3.91 -1.38
N THR A 37 -3.32 -2.83 -2.03
CA THR A 37 -4.10 -2.24 -3.13
C THR A 37 -4.23 -3.19 -4.31
N GLN A 38 -3.17 -3.92 -4.67
CA GLN A 38 -3.25 -4.95 -5.71
C GLN A 38 -4.19 -6.10 -5.30
N TYR A 39 -4.09 -6.61 -4.07
CA TYR A 39 -4.99 -7.65 -3.58
C TYR A 39 -6.45 -7.22 -3.70
N ILE A 40 -6.79 -6.01 -3.27
CA ILE A 40 -8.16 -5.49 -3.37
C ILE A 40 -8.58 -5.34 -4.84
N ALA A 41 -7.72 -4.76 -5.68
CA ALA A 41 -8.03 -4.54 -7.10
C ALA A 41 -8.26 -5.86 -7.87
N HIS A 42 -7.53 -6.92 -7.52
CA HIS A 42 -7.67 -8.25 -8.12
C HIS A 42 -8.81 -9.08 -7.49
N GLY A 43 -9.03 -8.99 -6.18
CA GLY A 43 -10.05 -9.77 -5.47
C GLY A 43 -11.47 -9.24 -5.65
N TYR A 44 -11.62 -7.95 -5.98
CA TYR A 44 -12.91 -7.28 -6.05
C TYR A 44 -13.18 -6.61 -7.41
N THR A 45 -12.72 -7.20 -8.51
CA THR A 45 -12.83 -6.63 -9.88
C THR A 45 -14.25 -6.27 -10.31
N GLU A 46 -15.25 -6.99 -9.80
CA GLU A 46 -16.67 -6.78 -10.14
C GLU A 46 -17.34 -5.72 -9.26
N LYS A 47 -16.63 -5.17 -8.26
CA LYS A 47 -17.16 -4.15 -7.35
C LYS A 47 -16.51 -2.80 -7.62
N GLY A 48 -17.21 -1.95 -8.37
CA GLY A 48 -16.81 -0.57 -8.63
C GLY A 48 -15.98 -0.40 -9.89
N ASN A 49 -15.02 0.54 -9.86
CA ASN A 49 -14.21 0.87 -11.03
C ASN A 49 -13.12 -0.17 -11.26
N LYS A 50 -12.88 -0.51 -12.53
CA LYS A 50 -11.81 -1.43 -12.93
C LYS A 50 -10.46 -0.72 -12.83
N LEU A 51 -9.72 -1.02 -11.76
CA LEU A 51 -8.38 -0.47 -11.51
C LEU A 51 -7.25 -1.23 -12.23
N ILE A 52 -7.55 -2.45 -12.68
CA ILE A 52 -6.62 -3.35 -13.37
C ILE A 52 -7.21 -3.78 -14.71
N SER A 53 -6.34 -4.25 -15.59
CA SER A 53 -6.67 -4.76 -16.91
C SER A 53 -6.39 -6.26 -16.99
N HIS A 54 -7.14 -7.02 -17.79
CA HIS A 54 -6.77 -8.41 -18.12
C HIS A 54 -5.83 -8.49 -19.34
N ASP A 55 -5.69 -7.39 -20.10
CA ASP A 55 -4.70 -7.27 -21.16
C ASP A 55 -3.30 -7.12 -20.58
N THR A 56 -2.38 -8.01 -20.98
CA THR A 56 -1.00 -8.08 -20.47
C THR A 56 -0.21 -6.80 -20.73
N LYS A 57 -0.40 -6.15 -21.89
CA LYS A 57 0.37 -4.93 -22.22
C LYS A 57 -0.10 -3.75 -21.39
N LYS A 58 -1.42 -3.60 -21.20
CA LYS A 58 -1.99 -2.57 -20.31
C LYS A 58 -1.58 -2.80 -18.86
N MET A 59 -1.56 -4.05 -18.39
CA MET A 59 -1.05 -4.36 -17.05
C MET A 59 0.42 -4.03 -16.89
N ALA A 60 1.26 -4.33 -17.88
CA ALA A 60 2.66 -3.94 -17.85
C ALA A 60 2.84 -2.41 -17.70
N ILE A 61 2.01 -1.62 -18.39
CA ILE A 61 2.01 -0.15 -18.24
C ILE A 61 1.61 0.26 -16.82
N ILE A 62 0.56 -0.33 -16.25
CA ILE A 62 0.13 -0.07 -14.87
C ILE A 62 1.27 -0.39 -13.90
N SER A 63 1.89 -1.56 -14.03
CA SER A 63 3.01 -1.97 -13.19
C SER A 63 4.19 -1.01 -13.30
N VAL A 64 4.58 -0.58 -14.50
CA VAL A 64 5.66 0.40 -14.68
C VAL A 64 5.37 1.69 -13.91
N TRP A 65 4.15 2.21 -13.98
CA TRP A 65 3.80 3.44 -13.25
C TRP A 65 3.71 3.24 -11.74
N MET A 66 3.33 2.05 -11.26
CA MET A 66 3.43 1.72 -9.83
C MET A 66 4.88 1.71 -9.34
N GLU A 67 5.81 1.16 -10.12
CA GLU A 67 7.24 1.16 -9.79
C GLU A 67 7.85 2.56 -9.86
N VAL A 68 7.46 3.37 -10.85
CA VAL A 68 7.86 4.78 -10.95
C VAL A 68 7.37 5.56 -9.73
N GLU A 69 6.12 5.35 -9.32
CA GLU A 69 5.58 5.97 -8.12
C GLU A 69 6.39 5.55 -6.89
N ALA A 70 6.63 4.25 -6.69
CA ALA A 70 7.33 3.71 -5.54
C ALA A 70 8.80 4.17 -5.42
N HIS A 71 9.51 4.27 -6.54
CA HIS A 71 10.96 4.46 -6.53
C HIS A 71 11.43 5.83 -6.98
N GLN A 72 10.65 6.54 -7.79
CA GLN A 72 11.06 7.81 -8.37
C GLN A 72 10.26 8.98 -7.80
N PHE A 73 9.00 8.77 -7.41
CA PHE A 73 8.14 9.82 -6.88
C PHE A 73 8.09 9.85 -5.35
N ASP A 74 7.73 8.73 -4.72
CA ASP A 74 7.47 8.63 -3.28
C ASP A 74 8.66 9.06 -2.41
N PRO A 75 9.94 8.73 -2.70
CA PRO A 75 11.05 9.18 -1.86
C PRO A 75 11.17 10.71 -1.77
N ALA A 76 10.90 11.43 -2.86
CA ALA A 76 10.93 12.89 -2.87
C ALA A 76 9.68 13.49 -2.23
N ALA A 77 8.50 12.95 -2.55
CA ALA A 77 7.22 13.43 -2.05
C ALA A 77 7.06 13.19 -0.53
N SER A 78 7.45 12.03 -0.04
CA SER A 78 7.40 11.67 1.39
C SER A 78 8.32 12.56 2.23
N LYS A 79 9.51 12.90 1.73
CA LYS A 79 10.43 13.84 2.38
C LYS A 79 9.78 15.22 2.55
N LEU A 80 9.20 15.77 1.48
CA LEU A 80 8.51 17.06 1.54
C LEU A 80 7.32 17.03 2.52
N THR A 81 6.55 15.93 2.49
CA THR A 81 5.41 15.74 3.40
C THR A 81 5.87 15.71 4.87
N TRP A 82 7.00 15.08 5.15
CA TRP A 82 7.57 15.05 6.50
C TRP A 82 8.04 16.44 6.98
N GLU A 83 8.70 17.20 6.10
CA GLU A 83 9.24 18.53 6.40
C GLU A 83 8.14 19.60 6.57
N HIS A 84 7.05 19.49 5.82
CA HIS A 84 5.97 20.49 5.81
C HIS A 84 4.70 20.07 6.58
N GLY A 85 4.44 18.77 6.73
CA GLY A 85 3.24 18.22 7.36
C GLY A 85 3.32 18.02 8.88
N ASN A 86 4.51 18.19 9.47
CA ASN A 86 4.74 18.13 10.92
C ASN A 86 4.93 19.53 11.57
N ARG A 87 4.51 20.60 10.89
CA ARG A 87 4.35 21.92 11.54
C ARG A 87 3.01 22.01 12.26
#